data_AF-A0A419EEX2-F1
#
_entry.id   AF-A0A419EEX2-F1
#
_cell.length_a   1.000
_cell.length_b   1.000
_cell.length_c   1.000
_cell.angle_alpha   90.00
_cell.angle_beta   90.00
_cell.angle_gamma   90.00
#
_symmetry.space_group_name_H-M   'P 1'
#
loop_
_entity.id
_entity.type
_entity.pdbx_description
1 polymer ?
#
loop_
_entity_poly.entity_id
_entity_poly.type
_entity_poly.pdbx_seq_one_letter_code
_entity_poly.pdbx_strand_id
1 'polypeptide(L)'
;MPAYPFQTRFVFPILIGAKPHTVRRRRVKRPTVPGDRIQMFVNWRTKNVVRFAIAPCIKVEPIIMYPWERKILRADEAGVYEWMSLREVGELAERDGFADLLAFFDFFKQYRDEMLDDFEIIWWDPRRVEVIPGVKMWSASNLRKVYIFSGTTWGKTRCLVGRKFEDVYADRITRFSFEVPHLDIYDGPPEDLSDEEFKTAWEARRMR
;
A
#
# COMPACT_ATOMS: atom_id res chain seq x y z
N MET A 1 17.67 9.79 -11.26
CA MET A 1 17.01 8.98 -10.22
C MET A 1 15.62 9.52 -9.94
N PRO A 2 14.58 8.72 -10.20
CA PRO A 2 13.21 9.06 -9.86
C PRO A 2 12.99 9.03 -8.33
N ALA A 3 12.28 10.05 -7.84
CA ALA A 3 11.92 10.20 -6.43
C ALA A 3 10.40 10.15 -6.29
N TYR A 4 9.86 9.17 -5.59
CA TYR A 4 8.42 8.96 -5.42
C TYR A 4 7.96 9.26 -3.99
N PRO A 5 7.00 10.19 -3.83
CA PRO A 5 6.36 10.43 -2.55
C PRO A 5 5.26 9.41 -2.31
N PHE A 6 5.29 8.76 -1.15
CA PHE A 6 4.27 7.83 -0.66
C PHE A 6 3.55 8.43 0.54
N GLN A 7 2.30 7.98 0.73
CA GLN A 7 1.57 8.20 1.97
C GLN A 7 2.16 7.29 3.06
N THR A 8 2.12 7.74 4.31
CA THR A 8 2.69 7.02 5.46
C THR A 8 2.19 5.59 5.58
N ARG A 9 0.92 5.33 5.27
CA ARG A 9 0.31 3.99 5.30
C ARG A 9 0.98 2.98 4.37
N PHE A 10 1.69 3.42 3.33
CA PHE A 10 2.36 2.53 2.36
C PHE A 10 3.79 2.18 2.74
N VAL A 11 4.40 2.89 3.70
CA VAL A 11 5.79 2.62 4.12
C VAL A 11 5.92 1.17 4.53
N PHE A 12 5.06 0.74 5.44
CA PHE A 12 5.15 -0.60 6.00
C PHE A 12 4.93 -1.72 4.97
N PRO A 13 3.86 -1.71 4.15
CA PRO A 13 3.69 -2.65 3.03
C PRO A 13 4.87 -2.69 2.04
N ILE A 14 5.51 -1.56 1.77
CA ILE A 14 6.68 -1.50 0.88
C ILE A 14 7.87 -2.20 1.53
N LEU A 15 8.14 -1.92 2.81
CA LEU A 15 9.29 -2.45 3.53
C LEU A 15 9.23 -3.98 3.72
N ILE A 16 8.04 -4.52 3.97
CA ILE A 16 7.84 -5.98 4.03
C ILE A 16 7.71 -6.62 2.64
N GLY A 17 7.65 -5.80 1.58
CA GLY A 17 7.55 -6.26 0.20
C GLY A 17 6.17 -6.73 -0.24
N ALA A 18 5.10 -6.37 0.50
CA ALA A 18 3.71 -6.61 0.13
C ALA A 18 3.24 -5.66 -0.99
N LYS A 19 3.86 -4.48 -1.10
CA LYS A 19 3.62 -3.50 -2.16
C LYS A 19 4.84 -3.41 -3.09
N PRO A 20 4.85 -4.11 -4.24
CA PRO A 20 6.00 -4.15 -5.16
C PRO A 20 5.93 -3.10 -6.28
N HIS A 21 4.85 -2.31 -6.36
CA HIS A 21 4.66 -1.33 -7.42
C HIS A 21 3.88 -0.08 -6.98
N THR A 22 3.87 0.91 -7.87
CA THR A 22 3.01 2.10 -7.78
C THR A 22 2.49 2.48 -9.16
N VAL A 23 1.23 2.91 -9.22
CA VAL A 23 0.63 3.53 -10.41
C VAL A 23 0.87 5.04 -10.38
N ARG A 24 1.43 5.61 -11.46
CA ARG A 24 1.75 7.04 -11.54
C ARG A 24 1.56 7.59 -12.94
N ARG A 25 1.36 8.90 -13.03
CA ARG A 25 1.49 9.65 -14.28
C ARG A 25 2.96 9.65 -14.75
N ARG A 26 3.18 9.34 -16.02
CA ARG A 26 4.47 9.32 -16.71
C ARG A 26 5.11 10.71 -16.67
N ARG A 27 6.41 10.74 -16.38
CA ARG A 27 7.18 11.98 -16.33
C ARG A 27 7.68 12.35 -17.73
N VAL A 28 7.37 13.56 -18.19
CA VAL A 28 7.79 14.06 -19.51
C VAL A 28 9.31 14.24 -19.62
N LYS A 29 9.94 14.91 -18.64
CA LYS A 29 11.37 15.31 -18.75
C LYS A 29 12.36 14.20 -18.39
N ARG A 30 11.96 13.27 -17.51
CA ARG A 30 12.80 12.19 -16.96
C ARG A 30 11.91 11.00 -16.61
N PRO A 31 11.46 10.24 -17.63
CA PRO A 31 10.69 9.02 -17.40
C PRO A 31 11.52 8.04 -16.57
N THR A 32 10.85 7.25 -15.75
CA THR A 32 11.52 6.14 -15.04
C THR A 32 11.75 5.02 -16.03
N VAL A 33 12.94 4.42 -15.98
CA VAL A 33 13.30 3.29 -16.83
C VAL A 33 13.77 2.12 -15.98
N PRO A 34 13.60 0.86 -16.45
CA PRO A 34 14.22 -0.29 -15.78
C PRO A 34 15.72 -0.06 -15.55
N GLY A 35 16.20 -0.43 -14.36
CA GLY A 35 17.56 -0.17 -13.89
C GLY A 35 17.71 1.11 -13.05
N ASP A 36 16.77 2.04 -13.11
CA ASP A 36 16.79 3.24 -12.25
C ASP A 36 16.73 2.86 -10.76
N ARG A 37 17.46 3.61 -9.93
CA ARG A 37 17.30 3.53 -8.47
C ARG A 37 16.18 4.46 -8.02
N ILE A 38 15.04 3.87 -7.68
CA ILE A 38 13.85 4.56 -7.17
C ILE A 38 14.10 4.99 -5.74
N GLN A 39 14.01 6.30 -5.48
CA GLN A 39 14.05 6.83 -4.12
C GLN A 39 12.63 7.00 -3.58
N MET A 40 12.34 6.44 -2.41
CA MET A 40 11.01 6.43 -1.81
C MET A 40 10.96 7.34 -0.59
N PHE A 41 10.00 8.27 -0.58
CA PHE A 41 9.88 9.30 0.44
C PHE A 41 8.49 9.31 1.08
N VAL A 42 8.41 9.83 2.30
CA VAL A 42 7.15 10.22 2.96
C VAL A 42 7.21 11.67 3.44
N ASN A 43 6.04 12.22 3.82
CA ASN A 43 5.89 13.61 4.28
C ASN A 43 6.45 14.63 3.28
N TRP A 44 6.26 14.35 1.99
CA TRP A 44 6.74 15.21 0.90
C TRP A 44 6.15 16.63 1.02
N ARG A 45 6.94 17.64 0.65
CA ARG A 45 6.63 19.09 0.81
C ARG A 45 6.49 19.57 2.27
N THR A 46 6.92 18.79 3.25
CA THR A 46 7.04 19.24 4.64
C THR A 46 8.50 19.34 5.06
N LYS A 47 8.78 20.05 6.15
CA LYS A 47 10.12 20.07 6.77
C LYS A 47 10.57 18.70 7.29
N ASN A 48 9.63 17.77 7.48
CA ASN A 48 9.86 16.42 7.98
C ASN A 48 9.87 15.39 6.84
N VAL A 49 10.36 15.76 5.65
CA VAL A 49 10.50 14.82 4.54
C VAL A 49 11.53 13.75 4.91
N VAL A 50 11.15 12.49 4.71
CA VAL A 50 12.01 11.36 5.06
C VAL A 50 12.12 10.42 3.88
N ARG A 51 13.35 10.13 3.46
CA ARG A 51 13.64 9.03 2.53
C ARG A 51 13.73 7.74 3.34
N PHE A 52 12.78 6.84 3.15
CA PHE A 52 12.72 5.62 3.95
C PHE A 52 13.32 4.41 3.24
N ALA A 53 13.32 4.40 1.90
CA ALA A 53 13.85 3.28 1.12
C ALA A 53 14.38 3.70 -0.25
N ILE A 54 15.22 2.83 -0.82
CA ILE A 54 15.65 2.85 -2.22
C ILE A 54 15.46 1.45 -2.80
N ALA A 55 14.98 1.32 -4.04
CA ALA A 55 14.87 0.03 -4.71
C ALA A 55 15.20 0.15 -6.21
N PRO A 56 15.71 -0.90 -6.87
CA PRO A 56 15.88 -0.90 -8.31
C PRO A 56 14.51 -1.01 -9.00
N CYS A 57 14.27 -0.16 -10.00
CA CYS A 57 13.17 -0.30 -10.93
C CYS A 57 13.44 -1.53 -11.80
N ILE A 58 12.51 -2.48 -11.85
CA ILE A 58 12.66 -3.71 -12.64
C ILE A 58 11.79 -3.71 -13.89
N LYS A 59 10.66 -2.99 -13.86
CA LYS A 59 9.71 -2.95 -14.98
C LYS A 59 8.93 -1.63 -14.93
N VAL A 60 8.64 -1.07 -16.10
CA VAL A 60 7.71 0.04 -16.28
C VAL A 60 6.72 -0.38 -17.35
N GLU A 61 5.43 -0.36 -17.03
CA GLU A 61 4.36 -0.77 -17.93
C GLU A 61 3.45 0.43 -18.21
N PRO A 62 3.38 0.93 -19.45
CA PRO A 62 2.38 1.91 -19.83
C PRO A 62 0.97 1.36 -19.64
N ILE A 63 0.08 2.17 -19.08
CA ILE A 63 -1.33 1.84 -18.92
C ILE A 63 -2.22 3.00 -19.37
N ILE A 64 -3.39 2.66 -19.89
CA ILE A 64 -4.48 3.62 -20.09
C ILE A 64 -5.58 3.21 -19.13
N MET A 65 -6.01 4.15 -18.27
CA MET A 65 -7.07 3.89 -17.30
C MET A 65 -8.36 4.61 -17.72
N TYR A 66 -9.48 3.92 -17.60
CA TYR A 66 -10.83 4.46 -17.75
C TYR A 66 -11.58 4.35 -16.41
N PRO A 67 -11.41 5.32 -15.48
CA PRO A 67 -11.90 5.21 -14.11
C PRO A 67 -13.42 5.01 -13.97
N TRP A 68 -14.21 5.63 -14.85
CA TRP A 68 -15.68 5.52 -14.83
C TRP A 68 -16.18 4.18 -15.37
N GLU A 69 -15.47 3.60 -16.33
CA GLU A 69 -15.77 2.27 -16.86
C GLU A 69 -15.17 1.14 -16.03
N ARG A 70 -14.28 1.46 -15.09
CA ARG A 70 -13.54 0.50 -14.27
C ARG A 70 -12.70 -0.48 -15.10
N LYS A 71 -12.03 0.05 -16.13
CA LYS A 71 -11.17 -0.73 -17.02
C LYS A 71 -9.77 -0.15 -17.11
N ILE A 72 -8.81 -1.03 -17.39
CA ILE A 72 -7.40 -0.67 -17.63
C ILE A 72 -6.93 -1.41 -18.88
N LEU A 73 -6.33 -0.68 -19.81
CA LEU A 73 -5.50 -1.23 -20.87
C LEU A 73 -4.04 -1.23 -20.39
N ARG A 74 -3.33 -2.33 -20.57
CA ARG A 74 -1.89 -2.45 -20.28
C ARG A 74 -1.16 -2.74 -21.58
N ALA A 75 -0.08 -2.02 -21.84
CA ALA A 75 0.81 -2.32 -22.94
C ALA A 75 1.69 -3.53 -22.61
N ASP A 76 1.81 -4.47 -23.55
CA ASP A 76 2.78 -5.54 -23.51
C ASP A 76 4.21 -5.05 -23.87
N GLU A 77 5.16 -5.97 -23.99
CA GLU A 77 6.55 -5.64 -24.37
C GLU A 77 6.68 -5.13 -25.82
N ALA A 78 5.73 -5.46 -26.70
CA ALA A 78 5.65 -4.95 -28.07
C ALA A 78 4.95 -3.58 -28.15
N GLY A 79 4.40 -3.08 -27.03
CA GLY A 79 3.63 -1.83 -26.97
C GLY A 79 2.18 -1.98 -27.41
N VAL A 80 1.69 -3.22 -27.57
CA VAL A 80 0.29 -3.52 -27.90
C VAL A 80 -0.53 -3.46 -26.63
N TYR A 81 -1.62 -2.69 -26.65
CA TYR A 81 -2.50 -2.54 -25.50
C TYR A 81 -3.57 -3.64 -25.45
N GLU A 82 -3.66 -4.29 -24.31
CA GLU A 82 -4.67 -5.32 -24.03
C GLU A 82 -5.47 -4.97 -22.77
N TRP A 83 -6.74 -5.37 -22.74
CA TRP A 83 -7.58 -5.21 -21.57
C TRP A 83 -7.12 -6.14 -20.45
N MET A 84 -6.82 -5.55 -19.29
CA MET A 84 -6.62 -6.33 -18.07
C MET A 84 -7.96 -6.96 -17.65
N SER A 85 -7.93 -8.23 -17.28
CA SER A 85 -9.08 -8.91 -16.69
C SER A 85 -9.45 -8.28 -15.34
N LEU A 86 -10.71 -8.41 -14.93
CA LEU A 86 -11.19 -7.88 -13.65
C LEU A 86 -10.35 -8.37 -12.46
N ARG A 87 -9.91 -9.64 -12.51
CA ARG A 87 -9.04 -10.25 -11.51
C ARG A 87 -7.69 -9.56 -11.46
N GLU A 88 -7.05 -9.34 -12.60
CA GLU A 88 -5.74 -8.66 -12.66
C GLU A 88 -5.82 -7.23 -12.12
N VAL A 89 -6.90 -6.51 -12.41
CA VAL A 89 -7.09 -5.16 -11.87
C VAL A 89 -7.33 -5.21 -10.35
N GLY A 90 -8.06 -6.20 -9.85
CA GLY A 90 -8.23 -6.43 -8.42
C GLY A 90 -6.89 -6.68 -7.71
N GLU A 91 -6.07 -7.57 -8.25
CA GLU A 91 -4.73 -7.86 -7.72
C GLU A 91 -3.80 -6.62 -7.80
N LEU A 92 -3.92 -5.82 -8.87
CA LEU A 92 -3.18 -4.56 -9.02
C LEU A 92 -3.59 -3.56 -7.92
N ALA A 93 -4.89 -3.39 -7.68
CA ALA A 93 -5.44 -2.47 -6.70
C ALA A 93 -5.04 -2.85 -5.26
N GLU A 94 -5.18 -4.13 -4.90
CA GLU A 94 -4.82 -4.65 -3.57
C GLU A 94 -3.33 -4.45 -3.29
N ARG A 95 -2.46 -4.82 -4.24
CA ARG A 95 -1.01 -4.61 -4.13
C ARG A 95 -0.62 -3.14 -4.16
N ASP A 96 -1.40 -2.28 -4.81
CA ASP A 96 -1.20 -0.82 -4.74
C ASP A 96 -1.64 -0.26 -3.37
N GLY A 97 -2.33 -1.05 -2.54
CA GLY A 97 -2.71 -0.76 -1.17
C GLY A 97 -4.11 -0.18 -1.02
N PHE A 98 -5.00 -0.48 -1.98
CA PHE A 98 -6.43 -0.19 -1.88
C PHE A 98 -7.17 -1.38 -1.25
N ALA A 99 -8.28 -1.09 -0.56
CA ALA A 99 -9.09 -2.11 0.08
C ALA A 99 -9.80 -3.00 -0.94
N ASP A 100 -10.23 -2.41 -2.06
CA ASP A 100 -10.89 -3.10 -3.15
C ASP A 100 -10.74 -2.31 -4.47
N LEU A 101 -11.29 -2.90 -5.53
CA LEU A 101 -11.31 -2.34 -6.88
C LEU A 101 -12.10 -1.02 -6.97
N LEU A 102 -13.17 -0.85 -6.19
CA LEU A 102 -14.02 0.34 -6.23
C LEU A 102 -13.26 1.54 -5.66
N ALA A 103 -12.63 1.36 -4.50
CA ALA A 103 -11.78 2.36 -3.87
C ALA A 103 -10.61 2.78 -4.77
N PHE A 104 -10.06 1.83 -5.54
CA PHE A 104 -9.02 2.11 -6.54
C PHE A 104 -9.52 3.06 -7.62
N PHE A 105 -10.62 2.72 -8.31
CA PHE A 105 -11.14 3.58 -9.38
C PHE A 105 -11.70 4.90 -8.87
N ASP A 106 -12.35 4.92 -7.71
CA ASP A 106 -12.87 6.16 -7.11
C ASP A 106 -11.73 7.14 -6.77
N PHE A 107 -10.56 6.64 -6.37
CA PHE A 107 -9.38 7.47 -6.21
C PHE A 107 -8.93 8.10 -7.53
N PHE A 108 -9.00 7.39 -8.66
CA PHE A 108 -8.62 7.95 -9.97
C PHE A 108 -9.71 8.81 -10.62
N LYS A 109 -10.97 8.75 -10.17
CA LYS A 109 -12.01 9.70 -10.63
C LYS A 109 -11.79 11.14 -10.18
N GLN A 110 -10.83 11.39 -9.29
CA GLN A 110 -10.43 12.77 -8.94
C GLN A 110 -9.71 13.47 -10.10
N TYR A 111 -9.14 12.71 -11.05
CA TYR A 111 -8.66 13.25 -12.32
C TYR A 111 -9.89 13.58 -13.17
N ARG A 112 -9.95 14.78 -13.75
CA ARG A 112 -11.14 15.25 -14.50
C ARG A 112 -11.28 14.57 -15.86
N ASP A 113 -10.22 13.94 -16.35
CA ASP A 113 -10.14 13.36 -17.68
C ASP A 113 -10.74 11.96 -17.69
N GLU A 114 -11.65 11.68 -18.63
CA GLU A 114 -12.33 10.38 -18.78
C GLU A 114 -11.35 9.22 -19.07
N MET A 115 -10.24 9.56 -19.70
CA MET A 115 -9.17 8.66 -20.11
C MET A 115 -7.84 9.18 -19.57
N LEU A 116 -7.14 8.33 -18.81
CA LEU A 116 -5.82 8.62 -18.27
C LEU A 116 -4.78 7.83 -19.07
N ASP A 117 -4.34 8.39 -20.19
CA ASP A 117 -3.47 7.72 -21.19
C ASP A 117 -1.97 7.91 -20.97
N ASP A 118 -1.60 8.69 -19.96
CA ASP A 118 -0.22 8.98 -19.62
C ASP A 118 0.17 8.39 -18.27
N PHE A 119 -0.40 7.24 -17.92
CA PHE A 119 -0.08 6.51 -16.69
C PHE A 119 0.85 5.31 -16.95
N GLU A 120 1.58 4.93 -15.92
CA GLU A 120 2.50 3.81 -15.91
C GLU A 120 2.45 3.07 -14.57
N ILE A 121 2.62 1.76 -14.60
CA ILE A 121 2.90 0.94 -13.42
C ILE A 121 4.41 0.80 -13.30
N ILE A 122 4.94 1.16 -12.14
CA ILE A 122 6.38 1.15 -11.86
C ILE A 122 6.65 0.07 -10.83
N TRP A 123 7.36 -0.96 -11.25
CA TRP A 123 7.69 -2.12 -10.43
C TRP A 123 9.10 -2.02 -9.88
N TRP A 124 9.27 -2.43 -8.63
CA TRP A 124 10.57 -2.66 -8.01
C TRP A 124 10.65 -4.08 -7.44
N ASP A 125 11.87 -4.56 -7.24
CA ASP A 125 12.09 -5.84 -6.58
C ASP A 125 11.98 -5.67 -5.05
N PRO A 126 10.95 -6.23 -4.39
CA PRO A 126 10.78 -6.13 -2.94
C PRO A 126 11.94 -6.76 -2.15
N ARG A 127 12.69 -7.70 -2.76
CA ARG A 127 13.85 -8.36 -2.12
C ARG A 127 15.10 -7.48 -2.14
N ARG A 128 15.10 -6.42 -2.96
CA ARG A 128 16.21 -5.48 -3.14
C ARG A 128 15.86 -4.07 -2.66
N VAL A 129 14.89 -3.96 -1.76
CA VAL A 129 14.56 -2.72 -1.07
C VAL A 129 15.63 -2.47 -0.01
N GLU A 130 16.39 -1.40 -0.19
CA GLU A 130 17.39 -0.90 0.76
C GLU A 130 16.73 0.12 1.68
N VAL A 131 16.65 -0.20 2.97
CA VAL A 131 16.12 0.71 3.99
C VAL A 131 17.19 1.68 4.42
N ILE A 132 16.83 2.96 4.46
CA ILE A 132 17.78 4.02 4.85
C ILE A 132 17.90 4.02 6.39
N PRO A 133 19.11 3.80 6.94
CA PRO A 133 19.33 3.82 8.39
C PRO A 133 19.01 5.19 9.01
N GLY A 134 18.66 5.20 10.29
CA GLY A 134 18.41 6.44 11.04
C GLY A 134 17.04 7.07 10.79
N VAL A 135 16.21 6.46 9.94
CA VAL A 135 14.79 6.78 9.88
C VAL A 135 14.14 6.22 11.14
N LYS A 136 13.93 7.08 12.16
CA LYS A 136 13.02 6.79 13.27
C LYS A 136 11.62 6.67 12.68
N MET A 137 11.27 5.49 12.19
CA MET A 137 9.88 5.18 11.92
C MET A 137 9.16 5.27 13.27
N TRP A 138 8.25 6.22 13.31
CA TRP A 138 7.36 6.59 14.40
C TRP A 138 7.11 5.45 15.39
N SER A 139 7.20 5.76 16.69
CA SER A 139 7.12 4.78 17.77
C SER A 139 5.88 3.88 17.65
N ALA A 140 6.02 2.65 18.16
CA ALA A 140 5.01 1.57 18.12
C ALA A 140 3.60 2.00 18.57
N SER A 141 3.46 3.09 19.32
CA SER A 141 2.18 3.69 19.70
C SER A 141 1.33 4.15 18.50
N ASN A 142 1.93 4.46 17.35
CA ASN A 142 1.19 4.76 16.11
C ASN A 142 0.87 3.51 15.27
N LEU A 143 1.59 2.39 15.46
CA LEU A 143 1.28 1.11 14.82
C LEU A 143 0.05 0.42 15.42
N ARG A 144 -0.34 0.76 16.66
CA ARG A 144 -1.57 0.26 17.32
C ARG A 144 -2.87 0.59 16.55
N LYS A 145 -2.83 1.41 15.49
CA LYS A 145 -4.00 1.74 14.64
C LYS A 145 -3.93 1.15 13.23
N VAL A 146 -2.93 0.34 12.89
CA VAL A 146 -2.87 -0.32 11.59
C VAL A 146 -3.66 -1.63 11.68
N TYR A 147 -4.97 -1.55 11.46
CA TYR A 147 -5.81 -2.72 11.28
C TYR A 147 -5.53 -3.31 9.90
N ILE A 148 -4.93 -4.49 9.85
CA ILE A 148 -4.83 -5.29 8.62
C ILE A 148 -6.15 -6.03 8.49
N PHE A 149 -7.02 -5.57 7.59
CA PHE A 149 -8.23 -6.29 7.23
C PHE A 149 -7.89 -7.35 6.19
N SER A 150 -7.94 -8.62 6.58
CA SER A 150 -8.03 -9.74 5.64
C SER A 150 -9.45 -10.31 5.70
N GLY A 151 -10.23 -10.13 4.63
CA GLY A 151 -11.55 -10.75 4.56
C GLY A 151 -12.45 -10.20 3.45
N THR A 152 -12.59 -10.97 2.37
CA THR A 152 -13.59 -10.81 1.32
C THR A 152 -14.87 -11.56 1.71
N THR A 153 -15.82 -10.90 2.37
CA THR A 153 -17.29 -11.07 2.22
C THR A 153 -18.05 -10.30 3.31
N TRP A 154 -18.99 -9.45 2.90
CA TRP A 154 -20.05 -8.94 3.77
C TRP A 154 -21.06 -10.07 4.02
N GLY A 155 -20.99 -10.70 5.19
CA GLY A 155 -21.93 -11.73 5.61
C GLY A 155 -21.28 -12.76 6.55
N LYS A 156 -21.37 -12.50 7.86
CA LYS A 156 -21.02 -13.41 8.96
C LYS A 156 -19.62 -14.04 8.87
N THR A 157 -18.60 -13.31 9.29
CA THR A 157 -17.28 -13.90 9.57
C THR A 157 -16.95 -13.69 11.05
N ARG A 158 -16.83 -14.79 11.78
CA ARG A 158 -16.19 -14.85 13.11
C ARG A 158 -14.85 -14.10 13.06
N CYS A 159 -14.60 -13.24 14.05
CA CYS A 159 -13.24 -12.81 14.38
C CYS A 159 -12.41 -14.07 14.69
N LEU A 160 -11.60 -14.52 13.74
CA LEU A 160 -10.49 -15.40 14.06
C LEU A 160 -9.43 -14.54 14.73
N VAL A 161 -9.35 -14.67 16.05
CA VAL A 161 -8.25 -14.16 16.86
C VAL A 161 -6.93 -14.67 16.27
N GLY A 162 -6.12 -13.71 15.83
CA GLY A 162 -4.66 -13.71 15.80
C GLY A 162 -3.92 -14.94 15.27
N ARG A 163 -3.44 -14.87 14.03
CA ARG A 163 -1.99 -15.11 13.86
C ARG A 163 -1.30 -13.80 14.15
N LYS A 164 -0.21 -13.82 14.94
CA LYS A 164 0.55 -12.60 15.18
C LYS A 164 1.05 -12.12 13.84
N PHE A 165 1.08 -10.80 13.66
CA PHE A 165 1.67 -10.19 12.47
C PHE A 165 3.10 -10.71 12.22
N GLU A 166 3.81 -10.98 13.31
CA GLU A 166 5.10 -11.66 13.35
C GLU A 166 5.08 -13.02 12.65
N ASP A 167 4.00 -13.81 12.74
CA ASP A 167 3.92 -15.16 12.18
C ASP A 167 3.77 -15.17 10.64
N VAL A 168 3.18 -14.11 10.07
CA VAL A 168 2.94 -14.01 8.61
C VAL A 168 4.19 -13.52 7.87
N TYR A 169 5.04 -12.75 8.55
CA TYR A 169 6.23 -12.13 7.97
C TYR A 169 7.52 -12.42 8.76
N ALA A 170 7.54 -13.46 9.62
CA ALA A 170 8.67 -13.80 10.49
C ALA A 170 9.99 -13.93 9.70
N ASP A 171 9.91 -14.52 8.51
CA ASP A 171 11.02 -14.72 7.59
C ASP A 171 11.61 -13.40 7.05
N ARG A 172 10.81 -12.33 7.00
CA ARG A 172 11.22 -11.00 6.52
C ARG A 172 11.50 -10.00 7.64
N ILE A 173 10.84 -10.13 8.80
CA ILE A 173 11.04 -9.28 9.97
C ILE A 173 12.44 -9.49 10.57
N THR A 174 12.99 -10.70 10.51
CA THR A 174 14.34 -11.01 11.03
C THR A 174 15.48 -10.19 10.41
N ARG A 175 15.27 -9.55 9.24
CA ARG A 175 16.25 -8.63 8.63
C ARG A 175 16.20 -7.20 9.17
N PHE A 176 15.20 -6.86 9.96
CA PHE A 176 15.06 -5.53 10.54
C PHE A 176 15.14 -5.64 12.07
N SER A 177 16.26 -5.22 12.65
CA SER A 177 16.35 -5.00 14.08
C SER A 177 15.54 -3.75 14.44
N PHE A 178 14.23 -3.93 14.56
CA PHE A 178 13.40 -3.01 15.31
C PHE A 178 13.60 -3.35 16.78
N GLU A 179 14.16 -2.44 17.57
CA GLU A 179 13.91 -2.46 19.01
C GLU A 179 12.42 -2.20 19.18
N VAL A 180 11.64 -3.29 19.33
CA VAL A 180 10.24 -3.20 19.70
C VAL A 180 10.23 -3.10 21.23
N PRO A 181 9.98 -1.92 21.82
CA PRO A 181 9.82 -1.84 23.26
C PRO A 181 8.66 -2.76 23.65
N HIS A 182 8.82 -3.45 24.79
CA HIS A 182 7.90 -4.41 25.39
C HIS A 182 6.45 -4.17 24.94
N LEU A 183 5.92 -5.07 24.10
CA LEU A 183 4.52 -5.03 23.70
C LEU A 183 3.68 -5.16 24.97
N ASP A 184 3.01 -4.10 25.40
CA ASP A 184 1.77 -4.29 26.15
C ASP A 184 0.80 -4.92 25.17
N ILE A 185 0.56 -6.22 25.36
CA ILE A 185 -0.50 -6.94 24.67
C ILE A 185 -1.79 -6.24 25.07
N TYR A 186 -2.43 -5.59 24.10
CA TYR A 186 -3.82 -5.21 24.28
C TYR A 186 -4.60 -6.50 24.16
N ASP A 187 -4.94 -7.09 25.31
CA ASP A 187 -6.06 -8.02 25.39
C ASP A 187 -7.24 -7.28 24.75
N GLY A 188 -7.88 -7.91 23.76
CA GLY A 188 -8.99 -7.30 23.05
C GLY A 188 -10.09 -6.80 24.01
N PRO A 189 -11.13 -6.14 23.49
CA PRO A 189 -12.36 -6.01 24.28
C PRO A 189 -12.68 -7.37 24.91
N PRO A 190 -13.05 -7.41 26.20
CA PRO A 190 -13.31 -8.67 26.87
C PRO A 190 -14.35 -9.45 26.06
N GLU A 191 -14.14 -10.77 25.97
CA GLU A 191 -14.87 -11.67 25.03
C GLU A 191 -16.38 -11.75 25.29
N ASP A 192 -16.88 -11.01 26.28
CA ASP A 192 -18.25 -10.99 26.78
C ASP A 192 -19.07 -9.75 26.35
N LEU A 193 -18.49 -8.80 25.61
CA LEU A 193 -19.27 -7.68 25.09
C LEU A 193 -20.22 -8.12 23.96
N SER A 194 -21.49 -7.82 24.14
CA SER A 194 -22.49 -7.98 23.09
C SER A 194 -22.24 -7.04 21.90
N ASP A 195 -22.75 -7.39 20.72
CA ASP A 195 -22.58 -6.61 19.49
C ASP A 195 -23.02 -5.14 19.65
N GLU A 196 -24.06 -4.89 20.44
CA GLU A 196 -24.57 -3.55 20.76
C GLU A 196 -23.63 -2.75 21.68
N GLU A 197 -23.00 -3.41 22.66
CA GLU A 197 -22.04 -2.76 23.57
C GLU A 197 -20.75 -2.42 22.84
N PHE A 198 -20.29 -3.29 21.94
CA PHE A 198 -19.13 -3.01 21.10
C PHE A 198 -19.40 -1.83 20.16
N LYS A 199 -20.56 -1.82 19.51
CA LYS A 199 -20.99 -0.73 18.62
C LYS A 199 -21.12 0.60 19.36
N THR A 200 -21.70 0.59 20.55
CA THR A 200 -21.85 1.77 21.40
C THR A 200 -20.50 2.31 21.88
N ALA A 201 -19.60 1.44 22.33
CA ALA A 201 -18.25 1.82 22.74
C ALA A 201 -17.43 2.40 21.57
N TRP A 202 -17.65 1.89 20.37
CA TRP A 202 -17.01 2.39 19.15
C TRP A 202 -17.56 3.77 18.73
N GLU A 203 -18.88 3.96 18.74
CA GLU A 203 -19.53 5.23 18.41
C GLU A 203 -19.20 6.34 19.42
N ALA A 204 -19.18 6.03 20.72
CA ALA A 204 -18.79 6.97 21.77
C ALA A 204 -17.35 7.47 21.62
N ARG A 205 -16.47 6.66 21.02
CA ARG A 205 -15.07 7.01 20.76
C ARG A 205 -14.87 7.81 19.47
N ARG A 206 -15.80 7.69 18.52
CA ARG A 206 -15.81 8.47 17.26
C ARG A 206 -16.23 9.92 17.45
N MET A 207 -16.94 10.24 18.54
CA MET A 207 -17.38 11.59 18.89
C MET A 207 -16.39 12.37 19.78
N ARG A 208 -15.21 11.81 20.08
CA ARG A 208 -14.10 12.49 20.78
C ARG A 208 -12.94 12.74 19.81
#